data_AF-A0A1I8IY98-F1
#
_entry.id   AF-A0A1I8IY98-F1
#
_cell.length_a   1.000
_cell.length_b   1.000
_cell.length_c   1.000
_cell.angle_alpha   90.00
_cell.angle_beta   90.00
_cell.angle_gamma   90.00
#
_symmetry.space_group_name_H-M   'P 1'
#
loop_
_entity.id
_entity.type
_entity.pdbx_description
1 polymer ?
#
loop_
_entity_poly.entity_id
_entity_poly.type
_entity_poly.pdbx_seq_one_letter_code
_entity_poly.pdbx_strand_id
1 'polypeptide(L)'
;GKFCFFNTVREGDCVTYASEDDTDRQLWVQAIYRATGQTHKPVAPSQPAAQRISSTQMHKMAGEADKAKRAGLEEFLHADPCQCDHVALFRRLQLLTLDYRLNDPYTSLGWFSPGQVFVLDEYCARYGVRGCQRHVFYMEDLLNAADKGFMIDPTLIHYSFAFCASHVHGNRPDGIGTVLYDERVRFEDVKRRLKELLMRQITEFRYYFPFGRPEGALKGTLSLLERVLMKDIVTPVDADEVRKVVRSCLEEAARLNYSRIADFSNIEEIVQSDVPTEKKLESIVHLAEMCIEVLQQNEEHHSEAFAWFSDLLVEHAEIFWAKFAVDMLTVLENQPPDVWDSFPLFQLLNDYLRSDGEPCGDLKSCCTLLYSTLLY
;
A
#
# COMPACT_ATOMS: atom_id res chain seq x y z
N GLY A 1 34.48 27.32 -4.67
CA GLY A 1 34.54 28.23 -3.50
C GLY A 1 35.74 27.92 -2.64
N LYS A 2 36.30 28.94 -1.97
CA LYS A 2 37.52 28.89 -1.13
C LYS A 2 37.28 28.14 0.18
N PHE A 3 37.16 26.82 0.16
CA PHE A 3 37.09 26.03 1.40
C PHE A 3 38.47 25.51 1.78
N CYS A 4 38.99 25.96 2.92
CA CYS A 4 40.21 25.44 3.54
C CYS A 4 39.85 24.47 4.66
N PHE A 5 40.01 23.18 4.38
CA PHE A 5 39.77 22.06 5.29
C PHE A 5 40.88 21.96 6.32
N PHE A 6 40.61 21.62 7.58
CA PHE A 6 41.65 21.37 8.60
C PHE A 6 41.42 20.16 9.49
N ASN A 7 42.50 19.45 9.81
CA ASN A 7 42.48 18.23 10.63
C ASN A 7 42.61 18.56 12.11
N THR A 8 41.68 18.05 12.91
CA THR A 8 41.82 17.96 14.37
C THR A 8 41.96 16.50 14.73
N VAL A 9 43.06 16.10 15.37
CA VAL A 9 43.32 14.68 15.67
C VAL A 9 42.93 14.41 17.12
N ARG A 10 41.97 13.50 17.32
CA ARG A 10 41.87 12.73 18.57
C ARG A 10 41.69 11.27 18.18
N GLU A 11 42.62 10.42 18.62
CA GLU A 11 42.47 8.95 18.64
C GLU A 11 41.99 8.28 17.33
N GLY A 12 42.37 8.82 16.17
CA GLY A 12 42.13 8.19 14.87
C GLY A 12 40.91 8.70 14.09
N ASP A 13 40.09 9.58 14.66
CA ASP A 13 38.96 10.19 13.95
C ASP A 13 39.33 11.53 13.30
N CYS A 14 38.85 11.73 12.07
CA CYS A 14 39.04 12.95 11.29
C CYS A 14 37.70 13.67 11.11
N VAL A 15 37.52 14.81 11.77
CA VAL A 15 36.34 15.66 11.59
C VAL A 15 36.68 16.82 10.68
N THR A 16 35.89 17.01 9.62
CA THR A 16 36.13 18.01 8.58
C THR A 16 35.10 19.13 8.68
N TYR A 17 35.55 20.38 8.81
CA TYR A 17 34.70 21.58 8.85
C TYR A 17 34.98 22.50 7.66
N ALA A 18 33.94 23.21 7.21
CA ALA A 18 34.01 24.20 6.13
C ALA A 18 33.57 25.57 6.67
N SER A 19 34.37 26.61 6.45
CA SER A 19 34.03 28.01 6.72
C SER A 19 34.57 28.88 5.59
N GLU A 20 33.82 29.91 5.21
CA GLU A 20 34.13 30.83 4.12
C GLU A 20 35.03 32.00 4.56
N ASP A 21 35.11 32.26 5.87
CA ASP A 21 35.87 33.36 6.46
C ASP A 21 37.08 32.85 7.26
N ASP A 22 38.21 33.54 7.09
CA ASP A 22 39.46 33.23 7.78
C ASP A 22 39.36 33.51 9.29
N THR A 23 38.58 34.52 9.68
CA THR A 23 38.35 34.88 11.08
C THR A 23 37.51 33.82 11.77
N ASP A 24 36.40 33.43 11.15
CA ASP A 24 35.51 32.37 11.63
C ASP A 24 36.24 31.02 11.73
N ARG A 25 37.07 30.67 10.74
CA ARG A 25 37.95 29.49 10.80
C ARG A 25 38.87 29.50 12.02
N GLN A 26 39.49 30.63 12.35
CA GLN A 26 40.35 30.75 13.53
C GLN A 26 39.55 30.61 14.83
N LEU A 27 38.34 31.15 14.88
CA LEU A 27 37.44 31.02 16.04
C LEU A 27 37.04 29.56 16.27
N TRP A 28 36.69 28.82 15.22
CA TRP A 28 36.38 27.39 15.31
C TRP A 28 37.57 26.55 15.74
N VAL A 29 38.77 26.81 15.21
CA VAL A 29 40.02 26.14 15.65
C VAL A 29 40.24 26.36 17.16
N GLN A 30 40.02 27.58 17.66
CA GLN A 30 40.18 27.90 19.07
C GLN A 30 39.10 27.26 19.95
N ALA A 31 37.84 27.27 19.49
CA ALA A 31 36.72 26.66 20.20
C ALA A 31 36.90 25.13 20.33
N ILE A 32 37.30 24.46 19.24
CA ILE A 32 37.57 23.02 19.24
C ILE A 32 38.79 22.70 20.11
N TYR A 33 39.87 23.47 19.99
CA TYR A 33 41.06 23.27 20.83
C TYR A 33 40.73 23.34 22.33
N ARG A 34 39.94 24.35 22.75
CA ARG A 34 39.47 24.48 24.12
C ARG A 34 38.55 23.33 24.56
N ALA A 35 37.59 22.95 23.72
CA ALA A 35 36.61 21.91 24.05
C ALA A 35 37.25 20.51 24.16
N THR A 36 38.25 20.23 23.33
CA THR A 36 38.89 18.91 23.23
C THR A 36 40.09 18.71 24.16
N GLY A 37 40.69 19.79 24.67
CA GLY A 37 41.87 19.72 25.55
C GLY A 37 43.11 19.10 24.89
N GLN A 38 43.21 19.12 23.56
CA GLN A 38 44.31 18.50 22.81
C GLN A 38 45.67 19.14 23.19
N THR A 39 46.75 18.34 23.19
CA THR A 39 48.12 18.83 23.48
C THR A 39 48.68 19.70 22.36
N HIS A 40 48.27 19.48 21.11
CA HIS A 40 48.68 20.27 19.96
C HIS A 40 47.51 21.10 19.42
N LYS A 41 47.78 22.38 19.15
CA LYS A 41 46.80 23.27 18.51
C LYS A 41 46.55 22.77 17.09
N PRO A 42 45.30 22.49 16.68
CA PRO A 42 44.98 22.14 15.31
C PRO A 42 45.48 23.24 14.35
N VAL A 43 46.21 22.84 13.32
CA VAL A 43 46.76 23.76 12.32
C VAL A 43 45.91 23.68 11.07
N ALA A 44 45.51 24.84 10.55
CA ALA A 44 44.86 24.90 9.25
C ALA A 44 45.85 24.46 8.15
N PRO A 45 45.52 23.45 7.33
CA PRO A 45 46.24 23.09 6.12
C PRO A 45 46.54 24.33 5.30
N SER A 46 47.80 24.43 4.90
CA SER A 46 48.34 25.49 4.06
C SER A 46 47.76 25.49 2.65
N GLN A 47 47.03 24.43 2.26
CA GLN A 47 46.37 24.30 0.97
C GLN A 47 44.95 23.72 1.13
N PRO A 48 43.97 24.21 0.37
CA PRO A 48 42.63 23.62 0.33
C PRO A 48 42.74 22.18 -0.19
N ALA A 49 42.09 21.21 0.49
CA ALA A 49 42.09 19.80 0.11
C ALA A 49 41.64 19.53 -1.33
N ALA A 50 40.93 20.47 -1.96
CA ALA A 50 40.58 20.45 -3.39
C ALA A 50 41.80 20.40 -4.33
N GLN A 51 43.01 20.73 -3.86
CA GLN A 51 44.24 20.68 -4.67
C GLN A 51 45.04 19.36 -4.55
N ARG A 52 44.59 18.38 -3.76
CA ARG A 52 45.21 17.03 -3.72
C ARG A 52 44.69 16.10 -4.80
N ILE A 53 44.39 16.62 -5.99
CA ILE A 53 44.01 15.80 -7.15
C ILE A 53 45.27 15.62 -8.00
N SER A 54 45.67 14.37 -8.24
CA SER A 54 46.83 14.07 -9.09
C SER A 54 46.64 14.67 -10.50
N SER A 55 47.71 15.12 -11.15
CA SER A 55 47.67 15.65 -12.53
C SER A 55 46.99 14.68 -13.52
N THR A 56 47.15 13.37 -13.30
CA THR A 56 46.44 12.31 -14.03
C THR A 56 44.93 12.33 -13.83
N GLN A 57 44.43 12.59 -12.63
CA GLN A 57 42.98 12.74 -12.39
C GLN A 57 42.45 14.05 -12.99
N MET A 58 43.22 15.14 -12.95
CA MET A 58 42.83 16.41 -13.59
C MET A 58 42.68 16.28 -15.11
N HIS A 59 43.62 15.62 -15.79
CA HIS A 59 43.51 15.36 -17.22
C HIS A 59 42.31 14.46 -17.58
N LYS A 60 42.01 13.47 -16.74
CA LYS A 60 40.85 12.59 -16.92
C LYS A 60 39.53 13.37 -16.78
N MET A 61 39.41 14.19 -15.73
CA MET A 61 38.22 15.04 -15.51
C MET A 61 38.05 16.08 -16.62
N ALA A 62 39.13 16.66 -17.14
CA ALA A 62 39.07 17.59 -18.28
C ALA A 62 38.54 16.91 -19.56
N GLY A 63 38.97 15.67 -19.83
CA GLY A 63 38.46 14.91 -20.97
C GLY A 63 36.99 14.47 -20.81
N GLU A 64 36.54 14.22 -19.57
CA GLU A 64 35.12 13.95 -19.26
C GLU A 64 34.26 15.20 -19.40
N ALA A 65 34.76 16.37 -18.97
CA ALA A 65 34.10 17.66 -19.15
C ALA A 65 33.88 17.97 -20.65
N ASP A 66 34.90 17.79 -21.49
CA ASP A 66 34.77 18.02 -22.93
C ASP A 66 33.75 17.07 -23.61
N LYS A 67 33.66 15.82 -23.15
CA LYS A 67 32.63 14.87 -23.62
C LYS A 67 31.23 15.33 -23.20
N ALA A 68 31.07 15.78 -21.96
CA ALA A 68 29.80 16.30 -21.45
C ALA A 68 29.36 17.57 -22.21
N LYS A 69 30.30 18.48 -22.52
CA LYS A 69 30.01 19.66 -23.36
C LYS A 69 29.49 19.27 -24.75
N ARG A 70 30.16 18.33 -25.42
CA ARG A 70 29.72 17.82 -26.74
C ARG A 70 28.36 17.12 -26.69
N ALA A 71 27.97 16.57 -25.53
CA ALA A 71 26.67 15.98 -25.29
C ALA A 71 25.59 17.01 -24.89
N GLY A 72 25.90 18.31 -24.89
CA GLY A 72 24.95 19.38 -24.53
C GLY A 72 24.76 19.56 -23.02
N LEU A 73 25.64 19.01 -22.18
CA LEU A 73 25.54 19.06 -20.72
C LEU A 73 26.30 20.25 -20.10
N GLU A 74 26.52 21.32 -20.87
CA GLU A 74 27.29 22.50 -20.42
C GLU A 74 26.70 23.16 -19.18
N GLU A 75 25.37 23.26 -19.09
CA GLU A 75 24.68 23.86 -17.96
C GLU A 75 24.92 23.09 -16.65
N PHE A 76 25.02 21.76 -16.70
CA PHE A 76 25.25 20.92 -15.52
C PHE A 76 26.69 20.98 -15.02
N LEU A 77 27.67 21.24 -15.90
CA LEU A 77 29.07 21.42 -15.52
C LEU A 77 29.31 22.72 -14.74
N HIS A 78 28.44 23.71 -14.94
CA HIS A 78 28.54 25.03 -14.33
C HIS A 78 27.57 25.24 -13.16
N ALA A 79 26.61 24.32 -12.97
CA ALA A 79 25.69 24.37 -11.84
C ALA A 79 26.46 24.16 -10.52
N ASP A 80 26.19 25.02 -9.54
CA ASP A 80 26.66 24.83 -8.16
C ASP A 80 25.69 23.86 -7.46
N PRO A 81 26.13 22.65 -7.08
CA PRO A 81 25.27 21.70 -6.39
C PRO A 81 24.64 22.30 -5.12
N CYS A 82 25.35 23.16 -4.40
CA CYS A 82 24.85 23.76 -3.15
C CYS A 82 23.64 24.68 -3.35
N GLN A 83 23.36 25.14 -4.58
CA GLN A 83 22.23 26.01 -4.91
C GLN A 83 21.03 25.24 -5.46
N CYS A 84 21.15 23.93 -5.65
CA CYS A 84 20.10 23.10 -6.21
C CYS A 84 19.08 22.65 -5.16
N ASP A 85 17.80 22.58 -5.54
CA ASP A 85 16.79 21.88 -4.74
C ASP A 85 16.96 20.37 -4.90
N HIS A 86 17.81 19.80 -4.05
CA HIS A 86 18.12 18.37 -4.05
C HIS A 86 16.92 17.50 -3.68
N VAL A 87 15.93 18.02 -2.95
CA VAL A 87 14.72 17.26 -2.61
C VAL A 87 13.87 17.09 -3.87
N ALA A 88 13.66 18.15 -4.65
CA ALA A 88 12.93 18.08 -5.91
C ALA A 88 13.64 17.21 -6.95
N LEU A 89 14.96 17.36 -7.09
CA LEU A 89 15.76 16.54 -7.99
C LEU A 89 15.72 15.05 -7.59
N PHE A 90 15.86 14.75 -6.30
CA PHE A 90 15.75 13.39 -5.80
C PHE A 90 14.38 12.79 -6.07
N ARG A 91 13.29 13.53 -5.80
CA ARG A 91 11.93 13.08 -6.09
C ARG A 91 11.77 12.71 -7.56
N ARG A 92 12.28 13.55 -8.47
CA ARG A 92 12.24 13.26 -9.91
C ARG A 92 13.05 12.02 -10.27
N LEU A 93 14.25 11.88 -9.73
CA LEU A 93 15.11 10.72 -9.94
C LEU A 93 14.44 9.43 -9.46
N GLN A 94 13.87 9.43 -8.26
CA GLN A 94 13.16 8.30 -7.68
C GLN A 94 11.95 7.90 -8.51
N LEU A 95 11.13 8.86 -8.92
CA LEU A 95 9.96 8.62 -9.77
C LEU A 95 10.35 7.99 -11.11
N LEU A 96 11.36 8.53 -11.80
CA LEU A 96 11.85 7.98 -13.06
C LEU A 96 12.44 6.57 -12.89
N THR A 97 13.09 6.32 -11.75
CA THR A 97 13.62 4.99 -11.41
C THR A 97 12.48 3.99 -11.20
N LEU A 98 11.41 4.40 -10.53
CA LEU A 98 10.23 3.56 -10.31
C LEU A 98 9.51 3.28 -11.62
N ASP A 99 9.29 4.30 -12.44
CA ASP A 99 8.65 4.17 -13.75
C ASP A 99 9.43 3.19 -14.64
N TYR A 100 10.76 3.30 -14.69
CA TYR A 100 11.60 2.31 -15.37
C TYR A 100 11.37 0.88 -14.84
N ARG A 101 11.30 0.70 -13.52
CA ARG A 101 11.12 -0.62 -12.90
C ARG A 101 9.72 -1.21 -13.11
N LEU A 102 8.69 -0.39 -13.16
CA LEU A 102 7.32 -0.83 -13.42
C LEU A 102 7.11 -1.24 -14.89
N ASN A 103 7.93 -0.71 -15.81
CA ASN A 103 7.93 -1.07 -17.22
C ASN A 103 8.96 -2.16 -17.59
N ASP A 104 9.69 -2.71 -16.61
CA ASP A 104 10.66 -3.79 -16.82
C ASP A 104 9.92 -5.11 -17.13
N PRO A 105 10.36 -5.90 -18.13
CA PRO A 105 9.77 -7.21 -18.43
C PRO A 105 9.80 -8.20 -17.25
N TYR A 106 10.68 -8.01 -16.25
CA TYR A 106 10.63 -8.76 -14.99
C TYR A 106 9.82 -7.97 -13.95
N THR A 107 8.74 -8.57 -13.43
CA THR A 107 7.79 -7.93 -12.51
C THR A 107 8.51 -7.44 -11.24
N SER A 108 8.85 -6.16 -11.19
CA SER A 108 9.51 -5.54 -10.04
C SER A 108 8.56 -5.38 -8.86
N LEU A 109 7.24 -5.34 -9.11
CA LEU A 109 6.20 -5.08 -8.12
C LEU A 109 6.46 -3.80 -7.30
N GLY A 110 7.11 -2.83 -7.93
CA GLY A 110 7.55 -1.58 -7.31
C GLY A 110 8.97 -1.61 -6.76
N TRP A 111 9.59 -2.77 -6.53
CA TRP A 111 10.94 -2.84 -5.94
C TRP A 111 12.04 -2.27 -6.84
N PHE A 112 12.84 -1.39 -6.26
CA PHE A 112 14.14 -1.00 -6.80
C PHE A 112 15.14 -2.15 -6.74
N SER A 113 16.06 -2.21 -7.71
CA SER A 113 17.19 -3.14 -7.64
C SER A 113 18.19 -2.71 -6.56
N PRO A 114 19.03 -3.63 -6.03
CA PRO A 114 20.04 -3.28 -5.04
C PRO A 114 20.96 -2.13 -5.48
N GLY A 115 21.32 -2.08 -6.76
CA GLY A 115 22.12 -0.99 -7.32
C GLY A 115 21.39 0.36 -7.35
N GLN A 116 20.09 0.35 -7.67
CA GLN A 116 19.26 1.56 -7.63
C GLN A 116 19.08 2.06 -6.19
N VAL A 117 18.82 1.16 -5.24
CA VAL A 117 18.74 1.50 -3.81
C VAL A 117 20.04 2.15 -3.36
N PHE A 118 21.20 1.56 -3.69
CA PHE A 118 22.51 2.12 -3.36
C PHE A 118 22.69 3.55 -3.91
N VAL A 119 22.35 3.79 -5.18
CA VAL A 119 22.48 5.12 -5.80
C VAL A 119 21.57 6.15 -5.13
N LEU A 120 20.33 5.77 -4.82
CA LEU A 120 19.37 6.65 -4.14
C LEU A 120 19.83 6.95 -2.70
N ASP A 121 20.35 5.96 -1.99
CA ASP A 121 20.88 6.11 -0.62
C ASP A 121 22.08 7.06 -0.61
N GLU A 122 23.01 6.88 -1.55
CA GLU A 122 24.19 7.71 -1.68
C GLU A 122 23.84 9.17 -2.04
N TYR A 123 22.82 9.37 -2.89
CA TYR A 123 22.31 10.70 -3.19
C TYR A 123 21.77 11.38 -1.93
N CYS A 124 20.93 10.67 -1.15
CA CYS A 124 20.39 11.19 0.09
C CYS A 124 21.49 11.56 1.10
N ALA A 125 22.50 10.70 1.25
CA ALA A 125 23.62 10.94 2.17
C ALA A 125 24.46 12.15 1.75
N ARG A 126 24.73 12.33 0.46
CA ARG A 126 25.57 13.43 -0.05
C ARG A 126 24.88 14.78 0.00
N TYR A 127 23.59 14.82 -0.29
CA TYR A 127 22.85 16.07 -0.48
C TYR A 127 21.82 16.36 0.63
N GLY A 128 21.82 15.55 1.69
CA GLY A 128 20.99 15.79 2.88
C GLY A 128 19.49 15.58 2.66
N VAL A 129 19.08 14.76 1.69
CA VAL A 129 17.65 14.44 1.50
C VAL A 129 17.19 13.51 2.62
N ARG A 130 16.12 13.92 3.31
CA ARG A 130 15.65 13.22 4.51
C ARG A 130 15.02 11.87 4.12
N GLY A 131 15.33 10.82 4.88
CA GLY A 131 14.78 9.49 4.63
C GLY A 131 13.25 9.44 4.65
N CYS A 132 12.60 10.24 5.51
CA CYS A 132 11.13 10.28 5.55
C CYS A 132 10.55 10.84 4.24
N GLN A 133 11.11 11.94 3.71
CA GLN A 133 10.70 12.48 2.40
C GLN A 133 10.83 11.44 1.29
N ARG A 134 11.93 10.69 1.26
CA ARG A 134 12.12 9.59 0.31
C ARG A 134 11.00 8.55 0.40
N HIS A 135 10.66 8.07 1.59
CA HIS A 135 9.63 7.05 1.74
C HIS A 135 8.22 7.59 1.50
N VAL A 136 7.94 8.84 1.88
CA VAL A 136 6.65 9.50 1.61
C VAL A 136 6.46 9.68 0.10
N PHE A 137 7.46 10.21 -0.63
CA PHE A 137 7.38 10.33 -2.09
C PHE A 137 7.23 8.96 -2.75
N TYR A 138 7.97 7.97 -2.27
CA TYR A 138 7.85 6.62 -2.79
C TYR A 138 6.45 6.06 -2.60
N MET A 139 5.85 6.24 -1.41
CA MET A 139 4.48 5.82 -1.14
C MET A 139 3.47 6.57 -2.00
N GLU A 140 3.61 7.89 -2.18
CA GLU A 140 2.77 8.67 -3.11
C GLU A 140 2.81 8.04 -4.52
N ASP A 141 4.00 7.71 -5.01
CA ASP A 141 4.20 7.16 -6.35
C ASP A 141 3.73 5.70 -6.49
N LEU A 142 3.94 4.86 -5.46
CA LEU A 142 3.44 3.48 -5.42
C LEU A 142 1.91 3.46 -5.39
N LEU A 143 1.27 4.34 -4.63
CA LEU A 143 -0.19 4.46 -4.61
C LEU A 143 -0.72 4.97 -5.95
N ASN A 144 -0.05 5.93 -6.58
CA ASN A 144 -0.38 6.39 -7.93
C ASN A 144 -0.26 5.26 -8.97
N ALA A 145 0.73 4.37 -8.84
CA ALA A 145 0.90 3.22 -9.69
C ALA A 145 -0.22 2.18 -9.46
N ALA A 146 -0.55 1.90 -8.20
CA ALA A 146 -1.66 1.01 -7.84
C ALA A 146 -3.00 1.52 -8.41
N ASP A 147 -3.26 2.82 -8.35
CA ASP A 147 -4.46 3.44 -8.93
C ASP A 147 -4.52 3.33 -10.46
N LYS A 148 -3.37 3.19 -11.14
CA LYS A 148 -3.28 2.93 -12.58
C LYS A 148 -3.37 1.44 -12.94
N GLY A 149 -3.56 0.56 -11.96
CA GLY A 149 -3.66 -0.88 -12.16
C GLY A 149 -2.32 -1.63 -12.16
N PHE A 150 -1.20 -0.99 -11.78
CA PHE A 150 0.05 -1.73 -11.57
C PHE A 150 -0.05 -2.57 -10.29
N MET A 151 0.41 -3.81 -10.38
CA MET A 151 0.54 -4.67 -9.21
C MET A 151 1.76 -4.26 -8.39
N ILE A 152 1.53 -3.85 -7.14
CA ILE A 152 2.57 -3.43 -6.20
C ILE A 152 2.67 -4.46 -5.07
N ASP A 153 3.90 -4.80 -4.65
CA ASP A 153 4.13 -5.73 -3.55
C ASP A 153 3.62 -5.12 -2.23
N PRO A 154 2.67 -5.77 -1.52
CA PRO A 154 2.17 -5.29 -0.24
C PRO A 154 3.27 -5.15 0.83
N THR A 155 4.31 -5.98 0.78
CA THR A 155 5.45 -5.94 1.70
C THR A 155 6.21 -4.63 1.59
N LEU A 156 6.34 -4.10 0.37
CA LEU A 156 7.01 -2.84 0.08
C LEU A 156 6.25 -1.65 0.65
N ILE A 157 4.93 -1.64 0.45
CA ILE A 157 4.02 -0.62 1.02
C ILE A 157 4.12 -0.65 2.53
N HIS A 158 4.05 -1.85 3.12
CA HIS A 158 4.12 -2.04 4.56
C HIS A 158 5.44 -1.52 5.15
N TYR A 159 6.59 -1.86 4.54
CA TYR A 159 7.91 -1.37 4.99
C TYR A 159 8.01 0.16 4.92
N SER A 160 7.62 0.76 3.80
CA SER A 160 7.71 2.21 3.60
C SER A 160 6.73 2.98 4.49
N PHE A 161 5.52 2.45 4.70
CA PHE A 161 4.55 3.01 5.64
C PHE A 161 5.09 2.95 7.08
N ALA A 162 5.61 1.80 7.51
CA ALA A 162 6.17 1.64 8.86
C ALA A 162 7.33 2.60 9.11
N PHE A 163 8.21 2.81 8.12
CA PHE A 163 9.28 3.80 8.20
C PHE A 163 8.71 5.21 8.42
N CYS A 164 7.74 5.64 7.60
CA CYS A 164 7.16 6.97 7.73
C CYS A 164 6.41 7.16 9.05
N ALA A 165 5.60 6.18 9.46
CA ALA A 165 4.90 6.18 10.74
C ALA A 165 5.89 6.27 11.91
N SER A 166 7.00 5.49 11.87
CA SER A 166 8.07 5.52 12.87
C SER A 166 8.68 6.92 13.05
N HIS A 167 8.86 7.62 11.92
CA HIS A 167 9.44 8.94 11.88
C HIS A 167 8.47 10.01 12.40
N VAL A 168 7.23 10.02 11.90
CA VAL A 168 6.24 11.06 12.19
C VAL A 168 5.69 10.95 13.61
N HIS A 169 5.44 9.74 14.11
CA HIS A 169 4.87 9.53 15.44
C HIS A 169 5.93 9.47 16.57
N GLY A 170 7.22 9.54 16.22
CA GLY A 170 8.28 9.87 17.20
C GLY A 170 8.71 8.75 18.15
N ASN A 171 8.96 7.54 17.64
CA ASN A 171 9.49 6.45 18.46
C ASN A 171 10.85 5.95 17.94
N ARG A 172 11.85 6.84 17.94
CA ARG A 172 13.24 6.45 17.67
C ARG A 172 13.96 6.13 18.99
N PRO A 173 14.65 4.98 19.10
CA PRO A 173 15.50 4.65 20.25
C PRO A 173 16.55 5.73 20.56
N ASP A 174 16.93 6.52 19.56
CA ASP A 174 18.07 7.45 19.60
C ASP A 174 17.73 8.90 20.05
N GLY A 175 16.48 9.18 20.45
CA GLY A 175 16.08 10.50 20.98
C GLY A 175 15.69 11.56 19.94
N ILE A 176 14.91 12.55 20.41
CA ILE A 176 14.26 13.70 19.72
C ILE A 176 14.28 13.63 18.18
N GLY A 177 13.22 13.07 17.59
CA GLY A 177 12.96 13.19 16.16
C GLY A 177 12.42 14.57 15.82
N THR A 178 13.12 15.31 14.95
CA THR A 178 12.53 16.50 14.31
C THR A 178 11.72 16.05 13.10
N VAL A 179 10.46 16.44 13.03
CA VAL A 179 9.56 16.15 11.89
C VAL A 179 9.17 17.48 11.27
N LEU A 180 9.37 17.62 9.96
CA LEU A 180 8.95 18.83 9.26
C LEU A 180 7.42 18.86 9.10
N TYR A 181 6.85 20.06 9.08
CA TYR A 181 5.42 20.24 8.85
C TYR A 181 4.98 19.60 7.52
N ASP A 182 5.74 19.83 6.45
CA ASP A 182 5.45 19.27 5.13
C ASP A 182 5.52 17.74 5.09
N GLU A 183 6.45 17.12 5.84
CA GLU A 183 6.55 15.67 5.97
C GLU A 183 5.29 15.11 6.63
N ARG A 184 4.81 15.77 7.69
CA ARG A 184 3.60 15.37 8.41
C ARG A 184 2.36 15.49 7.53
N VAL A 185 2.18 16.61 6.82
CA VAL A 185 1.00 16.84 5.96
C VAL A 185 0.94 15.79 4.83
N ARG A 186 2.07 15.54 4.16
CA ARG A 186 2.13 14.53 3.09
C ARG A 186 1.93 13.12 3.61
N PHE A 187 2.50 12.79 4.77
CA PHE A 187 2.30 11.49 5.38
C PHE A 187 0.82 11.24 5.72
N GLU A 188 0.10 12.23 6.26
CA GLU A 188 -1.34 12.08 6.52
C GLU A 188 -2.15 11.87 5.23
N ASP A 189 -1.79 12.53 4.12
CA ASP A 189 -2.43 12.28 2.83
C ASP A 189 -2.14 10.86 2.31
N VAL A 190 -0.89 10.42 2.36
CA VAL A 190 -0.49 9.04 2.03
C VAL A 190 -1.23 8.03 2.90
N LYS A 191 -1.33 8.27 4.22
CA LYS A 191 -2.03 7.41 5.18
C LYS A 191 -3.50 7.28 4.83
N ARG A 192 -4.17 8.40 4.49
CA ARG A 192 -5.56 8.41 4.04
C ARG A 192 -5.75 7.63 2.74
N ARG A 193 -4.92 7.88 1.72
CA ARG A 193 -4.99 7.17 0.43
C ARG A 193 -4.72 5.68 0.57
N LEU A 194 -3.74 5.31 1.41
CA LEU A 194 -3.45 3.91 1.70
C LEU A 194 -4.65 3.23 2.39
N LYS A 195 -5.30 3.90 3.34
CA LYS A 195 -6.53 3.38 3.97
C LYS A 195 -7.60 3.06 2.92
N GLU A 196 -7.85 3.99 2.00
CA GLU A 196 -8.82 3.80 0.91
C GLU A 196 -8.46 2.61 0.01
N LEU A 197 -7.19 2.47 -0.35
CA LEU A 197 -6.69 1.33 -1.14
C LEU A 197 -6.91 0.00 -0.42
N LEU A 198 -6.55 -0.10 0.86
CA LEU A 198 -6.70 -1.32 1.66
C LEU A 198 -8.17 -1.69 1.85
N MET A 199 -9.03 -0.70 2.10
CA MET A 199 -10.48 -0.91 2.18
C MET A 199 -11.02 -1.46 0.87
N ARG A 200 -10.64 -0.90 -0.29
CA ARG A 200 -11.01 -1.42 -1.62
C ARG A 200 -10.54 -2.86 -1.83
N GLN A 201 -9.30 -3.17 -1.45
CA GLN A 201 -8.76 -4.53 -1.55
C GLN A 201 -9.52 -5.54 -0.68
N ILE A 202 -9.98 -5.14 0.51
CA ILE A 202 -10.78 -5.99 1.40
C ILE A 202 -12.21 -6.13 0.85
N THR A 203 -12.82 -5.06 0.35
CA THR A 203 -14.16 -5.12 -0.26
C THR A 203 -14.19 -6.02 -1.49
N GLU A 204 -13.13 -5.96 -2.32
CA GLU A 204 -13.02 -6.77 -3.53
C GLU A 204 -12.05 -7.94 -3.34
N PHE A 205 -12.06 -8.58 -2.16
CA PHE A 205 -11.04 -9.58 -1.78
C PHE A 205 -10.94 -10.76 -2.76
N ARG A 206 -12.06 -11.18 -3.37
CA ARG A 206 -12.06 -12.25 -4.39
C ARG A 206 -11.32 -11.86 -5.67
N TYR A 207 -11.26 -10.56 -5.99
CA TYR A 207 -10.57 -10.04 -7.16
C TYR A 207 -9.09 -9.80 -6.88
N TYR A 208 -8.76 -9.17 -5.76
CA TYR A 208 -7.36 -8.86 -5.40
C TYR A 208 -6.59 -10.07 -4.86
N PHE A 209 -7.29 -11.07 -4.31
CA PHE A 209 -6.70 -12.28 -3.74
C PHE A 209 -7.37 -13.55 -4.28
N PRO A 210 -7.32 -13.81 -5.60
CA PRO A 210 -8.05 -14.94 -6.19
C PRO A 210 -7.63 -16.26 -5.55
N PHE A 211 -8.61 -17.04 -5.08
CA PHE A 211 -8.40 -18.32 -4.38
C PHE A 211 -7.41 -18.22 -3.21
N GLY A 212 -7.42 -17.09 -2.49
CA GLY A 212 -6.54 -16.85 -1.35
C GLY A 212 -5.07 -16.63 -1.72
N ARG A 213 -4.75 -16.39 -3.01
CA ARG A 213 -3.39 -16.18 -3.49
C ARG A 213 -3.04 -14.69 -3.67
N PRO A 214 -1.80 -14.28 -3.36
CA PRO A 214 -0.77 -15.07 -2.69
C PRO A 214 -1.13 -15.36 -1.23
N GLU A 215 -0.64 -16.48 -0.72
CA GLU A 215 -1.00 -16.99 0.61
C GLU A 215 -0.63 -15.98 1.70
N GLY A 216 -1.56 -15.73 2.63
CA GLY A 216 -1.39 -14.75 3.70
C GLY A 216 -1.48 -13.27 3.28
N ALA A 217 -1.64 -12.94 2.00
CA ALA A 217 -1.67 -11.56 1.54
C ALA A 217 -2.90 -10.78 2.04
N LEU A 218 -4.07 -11.39 2.05
CA LEU A 218 -5.29 -10.79 2.61
C LEU A 218 -5.15 -10.55 4.12
N LYS A 219 -4.58 -11.50 4.86
CA LYS A 219 -4.25 -11.35 6.28
C LYS A 219 -3.25 -10.21 6.52
N GLY A 220 -2.22 -10.11 5.67
CA GLY A 220 -1.28 -9.00 5.66
C GLY A 220 -1.94 -7.65 5.38
N THR A 221 -2.93 -7.62 4.49
CA THR A 221 -3.73 -6.43 4.15
C THR A 221 -4.57 -5.96 5.34
N LEU A 222 -5.24 -6.88 6.03
CA LEU A 222 -5.97 -6.60 7.28
C LEU A 222 -5.03 -6.09 8.38
N SER A 223 -3.85 -6.71 8.52
CA SER A 223 -2.84 -6.31 9.51
C SER A 223 -2.26 -4.92 9.22
N LEU A 224 -2.09 -4.58 7.94
CA LEU A 224 -1.65 -3.24 7.54
C LEU A 224 -2.77 -2.20 7.75
N LEU A 225 -4.03 -2.55 7.49
CA LEU A 225 -5.17 -1.67 7.76
C LEU A 225 -5.24 -1.30 9.24
N GLU A 226 -5.09 -2.27 10.14
CA GLU A 226 -5.01 -2.03 11.58
C GLU A 226 -3.94 -0.98 11.92
N ARG A 227 -2.72 -1.15 11.37
CA ARG A 227 -1.61 -0.19 11.58
C ARG A 227 -1.87 1.18 11.00
N VAL A 228 -2.56 1.26 9.87
CA VAL A 228 -2.95 2.53 9.25
C VAL A 228 -4.00 3.26 10.10
N LEU A 229 -4.83 2.54 10.86
CA LEU A 229 -5.81 3.14 11.76
C LEU A 229 -5.21 3.61 13.10
N MET A 230 -4.03 3.12 13.48
CA MET A 230 -3.35 3.58 14.69
C MET A 230 -3.07 5.09 14.65
N LYS A 231 -3.29 5.76 15.79
CA LYS A 231 -3.02 7.20 15.96
C LYS A 231 -1.53 7.50 16.09
N ASP A 232 -0.81 6.59 16.74
CA ASP A 232 0.64 6.62 16.89
C ASP A 232 1.17 5.17 16.90
N ILE A 233 2.47 4.94 17.13
CA ILE A 233 3.06 3.58 17.04
C ILE A 233 2.82 2.76 18.32
N VAL A 234 2.50 3.41 19.44
CA VAL A 234 2.47 2.81 20.78
C VAL A 234 1.03 2.54 21.25
N THR A 235 0.10 3.38 20.80
CA THR A 235 -1.32 3.26 21.12
C THR A 235 -1.97 2.31 20.12
N PRO A 236 -2.32 1.07 20.51
CA PRO A 236 -3.09 0.19 19.65
C PRO A 236 -4.42 0.84 19.31
N VAL A 237 -4.88 0.60 18.09
CA VAL A 237 -6.22 0.99 17.66
C VAL A 237 -7.26 0.19 18.45
N ASP A 238 -8.41 0.81 18.72
CA ASP A 238 -9.53 0.10 19.32
C ASP A 238 -9.98 -1.03 18.39
N ALA A 239 -10.11 -2.25 18.93
CA ALA A 239 -10.55 -3.41 18.17
C ALA A 239 -11.92 -3.16 17.53
N ASP A 240 -12.80 -2.40 18.19
CA ASP A 240 -14.11 -2.03 17.66
C ASP A 240 -14.02 -1.07 16.47
N GLU A 241 -13.00 -0.20 16.41
CA GLU A 241 -12.78 0.70 15.27
C GLU A 241 -12.34 -0.09 14.03
N VAL A 242 -11.39 -1.02 14.19
CA VAL A 242 -10.95 -1.90 13.10
C VAL A 242 -12.12 -2.76 12.63
N ARG A 243 -12.83 -3.37 13.56
CA ARG A 243 -14.00 -4.22 13.29
C ARG A 243 -15.08 -3.46 12.54
N LYS A 244 -15.36 -2.21 12.90
CA LYS A 244 -16.32 -1.35 12.19
C LYS A 244 -15.92 -1.11 10.73
N VAL A 245 -14.64 -0.85 10.47
CA VAL A 245 -14.13 -0.67 9.10
C VAL A 245 -14.24 -1.96 8.30
N VAL A 246 -13.81 -3.10 8.87
CA VAL A 246 -13.88 -4.41 8.21
C VAL A 246 -15.32 -4.81 7.92
N ARG A 247 -16.25 -4.60 8.87
CA ARG A 247 -17.70 -4.82 8.66
C ARG A 247 -18.19 -4.01 7.46
N SER A 248 -17.91 -2.71 7.41
CA SER A 248 -18.31 -1.88 6.27
C SER A 248 -17.76 -2.39 4.94
N CYS A 249 -16.52 -2.91 4.91
CA CYS A 249 -15.95 -3.48 3.71
C CYS A 249 -16.66 -4.78 3.29
N LEU A 250 -16.98 -5.66 4.26
CA LEU A 250 -17.64 -6.95 4.00
C LEU A 250 -19.13 -6.79 3.64
N GLU A 251 -19.85 -5.85 4.25
CA GLU A 251 -21.22 -5.51 3.84
C GLU A 251 -21.26 -5.09 2.36
N GLU A 252 -20.30 -4.26 1.93
CA GLU A 252 -20.19 -3.85 0.53
C GLU A 252 -19.72 -5.01 -0.35
N ALA A 253 -18.80 -5.85 0.14
CA ALA A 253 -18.35 -7.05 -0.57
C ALA A 253 -19.51 -8.02 -0.84
N ALA A 254 -20.45 -8.18 0.09
CA ALA A 254 -21.62 -9.02 -0.08
C ALA A 254 -22.48 -8.54 -1.25
N ARG A 255 -22.76 -7.23 -1.30
CA ARG A 255 -23.53 -6.60 -2.39
C ARG A 255 -22.83 -6.74 -3.73
N LEU A 256 -21.53 -6.44 -3.78
CA LEU A 256 -20.73 -6.52 -5.01
C LEU A 256 -20.61 -7.97 -5.52
N ASN A 257 -20.34 -8.92 -4.63
CA ASN A 257 -20.23 -10.32 -5.00
C ASN A 257 -21.55 -10.86 -5.56
N TYR A 258 -22.68 -10.53 -4.93
CA TYR A 258 -24.00 -10.91 -5.45
C TYR A 258 -24.28 -10.26 -6.81
N SER A 259 -24.11 -8.94 -6.91
CA SER A 259 -24.35 -8.20 -8.15
C SER A 259 -23.57 -8.79 -9.33
N ARG A 260 -22.28 -9.11 -9.15
CA ARG A 260 -21.46 -9.71 -10.22
C ARG A 260 -21.99 -11.06 -10.70
N ILE A 261 -22.56 -11.87 -9.82
CA ILE A 261 -23.14 -13.17 -10.16
C ILE A 261 -24.48 -12.95 -10.85
N ALA A 262 -25.35 -12.11 -10.29
CA ALA A 262 -26.63 -11.74 -10.87
C ALA A 262 -26.48 -11.18 -12.29
N ASP A 263 -25.48 -10.32 -12.51
CA ASP A 263 -25.12 -9.75 -13.82
C ASP A 263 -24.61 -10.84 -14.77
N PHE A 264 -23.77 -11.75 -14.28
CA PHE A 264 -23.25 -12.87 -15.09
C PHE A 264 -24.37 -13.83 -15.53
N SER A 265 -25.35 -14.08 -14.67
CA SER A 265 -26.54 -14.88 -14.97
C SER A 265 -27.63 -14.10 -15.71
N ASN A 266 -27.43 -12.80 -15.92
CA ASN A 266 -28.41 -11.89 -16.53
C ASN A 266 -29.80 -11.95 -15.86
N ILE A 267 -29.84 -12.09 -14.53
CA ILE A 267 -31.07 -12.41 -13.81
C ILE A 267 -32.12 -11.30 -13.93
N GLU A 268 -31.70 -10.04 -13.91
CA GLU A 268 -32.60 -8.90 -13.99
C GLU A 268 -33.40 -8.90 -15.32
N GLU A 269 -32.72 -9.13 -16.44
CA GLU A 269 -33.37 -9.20 -17.75
C GLU A 269 -34.32 -10.41 -17.84
N ILE A 270 -33.91 -11.57 -17.31
CA ILE A 270 -34.73 -12.79 -17.32
C ILE A 270 -36.00 -12.59 -16.48
N VAL A 271 -35.88 -12.04 -15.28
CA VAL A 271 -37.01 -11.78 -14.38
C VAL A 271 -38.00 -10.80 -15.00
N GLN A 272 -37.52 -9.77 -15.69
CA GLN A 272 -38.36 -8.76 -16.37
C GLN A 272 -38.93 -9.21 -17.72
N SER A 273 -38.36 -10.25 -18.34
CA SER A 273 -38.80 -10.72 -19.66
C SER A 273 -40.15 -11.47 -19.64
N ASP A 274 -40.78 -11.60 -20.80
CA ASP A 274 -42.04 -12.36 -21.00
C ASP A 274 -41.83 -13.89 -21.12
N VAL A 275 -40.68 -14.41 -20.67
CA VAL A 275 -40.42 -15.86 -20.72
C VAL A 275 -41.30 -16.61 -19.69
N PRO A 276 -41.63 -17.89 -19.96
CA PRO A 276 -42.41 -18.71 -19.02
C PRO A 276 -41.79 -18.78 -17.62
N THR A 277 -42.62 -18.83 -16.59
CA THR A 277 -42.19 -18.89 -15.17
C THR A 277 -41.25 -20.06 -14.90
N GLU A 278 -41.45 -21.21 -15.57
CA GLU A 278 -40.55 -22.37 -15.53
C GLU A 278 -39.10 -22.01 -15.87
N LYS A 279 -38.88 -21.23 -16.96
CA LYS A 279 -37.53 -20.80 -17.37
C LYS A 279 -36.93 -19.77 -16.41
N LYS A 280 -37.75 -18.89 -15.85
CA LYS A 280 -37.29 -17.95 -14.81
C LYS A 280 -36.82 -18.71 -13.58
N LEU A 281 -37.53 -19.77 -13.22
CA LEU A 281 -37.21 -20.61 -12.07
C LEU A 281 -35.96 -21.45 -12.29
N GLU A 282 -35.76 -22.03 -13.48
CA GLU A 282 -34.49 -22.65 -13.87
C GLU A 282 -33.30 -21.69 -13.70
N SER A 283 -33.50 -20.41 -14.06
CA SER A 283 -32.48 -19.38 -13.91
C SER A 283 -32.19 -19.04 -12.45
N ILE A 284 -33.22 -19.03 -11.59
CA ILE A 284 -33.06 -18.86 -10.13
C ILE A 284 -32.36 -20.06 -9.49
N VAL A 285 -32.65 -21.28 -9.94
CA VAL A 285 -31.93 -22.49 -9.49
C VAL A 285 -30.46 -22.38 -9.85
N HIS A 286 -30.13 -22.01 -11.09
CA HIS A 286 -28.74 -21.83 -11.51
C HIS A 286 -28.04 -20.71 -10.73
N LEU A 287 -28.73 -19.60 -10.48
CA LEU A 287 -28.23 -18.51 -9.65
C LEU A 287 -27.93 -19.01 -8.22
N ALA A 288 -28.80 -19.84 -7.64
CA ALA A 288 -28.59 -20.43 -6.32
C ALA A 288 -27.35 -21.34 -6.28
N GLU A 289 -27.13 -22.17 -7.31
CA GLU A 289 -25.92 -23.00 -7.44
C GLU A 289 -24.66 -22.13 -7.42
N MET A 290 -24.62 -21.08 -8.24
CA MET A 290 -23.49 -20.14 -8.26
C MET A 290 -23.31 -19.43 -6.92
N CYS A 291 -24.40 -19.05 -6.25
CA CYS A 291 -24.36 -18.43 -4.93
C CYS A 291 -23.70 -19.37 -3.89
N ILE A 292 -24.10 -20.65 -3.87
CA ILE A 292 -23.53 -21.68 -3.01
C ILE A 292 -22.04 -21.84 -3.31
N GLU A 293 -21.66 -22.01 -4.58
CA GLU A 293 -20.25 -22.16 -4.98
C GLU A 293 -19.39 -20.99 -4.51
N VAL A 294 -19.88 -19.75 -4.66
CA VAL A 294 -19.15 -18.56 -4.26
C VAL A 294 -18.95 -18.50 -2.74
N LEU A 295 -19.97 -18.83 -1.95
CA LEU A 295 -19.86 -18.82 -0.50
C LEU A 295 -18.96 -19.96 0.00
N GLN A 296 -19.03 -21.14 -0.60
CA GLN A 296 -18.12 -22.26 -0.30
C GLN A 296 -16.67 -21.92 -0.63
N GLN A 297 -16.41 -21.27 -1.77
CA GLN A 297 -15.07 -20.78 -2.12
C GLN A 297 -14.57 -19.71 -1.13
N ASN A 298 -15.46 -18.85 -0.63
CA ASN A 298 -15.08 -17.88 0.40
C ASN A 298 -14.64 -18.59 1.68
N GLU A 299 -15.40 -19.60 2.10
CA GLU A 299 -15.05 -20.40 3.28
C GLU A 299 -13.74 -21.18 3.06
N GLU A 300 -13.53 -21.78 1.88
CA GLU A 300 -12.33 -22.57 1.60
C GLU A 300 -11.05 -21.72 1.51
N HIS A 301 -11.14 -20.54 0.89
CA HIS A 301 -9.94 -19.77 0.52
C HIS A 301 -9.70 -18.51 1.36
N HIS A 302 -10.72 -18.02 2.07
CA HIS A 302 -10.65 -16.73 2.75
C HIS A 302 -10.97 -16.77 4.24
N SER A 303 -11.64 -17.82 4.74
CA SER A 303 -12.00 -17.96 6.17
C SER A 303 -10.81 -17.77 7.11
N GLU A 304 -9.64 -18.35 6.79
CA GLU A 304 -8.44 -18.24 7.63
C GLU A 304 -7.97 -16.78 7.79
N ALA A 305 -8.07 -15.97 6.73
CA ALA A 305 -7.69 -14.56 6.79
C ALA A 305 -8.65 -13.75 7.68
N PHE A 306 -9.92 -14.17 7.74
CA PHE A 306 -10.98 -13.56 8.53
C PHE A 306 -11.27 -14.27 9.85
N ALA A 307 -10.39 -15.14 10.35
CA ALA A 307 -10.65 -15.92 11.57
C ALA A 307 -11.03 -15.07 12.81
N TRP A 308 -10.51 -13.83 12.91
CA TRP A 308 -10.86 -12.87 13.98
C TRP A 308 -12.15 -12.09 13.72
N PHE A 309 -12.73 -12.26 12.53
CA PHE A 309 -13.92 -11.60 11.99
C PHE A 309 -14.90 -12.64 11.42
N SER A 310 -14.89 -13.87 11.93
CA SER A 310 -15.70 -14.98 11.38
C SER A 310 -17.19 -14.67 11.39
N ASP A 311 -17.65 -13.99 12.44
CA ASP A 311 -19.03 -13.50 12.54
C ASP A 311 -19.37 -12.45 11.48
N LEU A 312 -18.42 -11.63 11.03
CA LEU A 312 -18.63 -10.71 9.91
C LEU A 312 -18.72 -11.43 8.55
N LEU A 313 -18.10 -12.61 8.40
CA LEU A 313 -18.32 -13.46 7.22
C LEU A 313 -19.72 -14.10 7.23
N VAL A 314 -20.26 -14.41 8.41
CA VAL A 314 -21.66 -14.83 8.54
C VAL A 314 -22.61 -13.68 8.18
N GLU A 315 -22.37 -12.48 8.70
CA GLU A 315 -23.12 -11.26 8.31
C GLU A 315 -23.04 -11.00 6.79
N HIS A 316 -21.86 -11.21 6.19
CA HIS A 316 -21.67 -11.13 4.72
C HIS A 316 -22.56 -12.12 3.98
N ALA A 317 -22.57 -13.38 4.40
CA ALA A 317 -23.40 -14.42 3.79
C ALA A 317 -24.91 -14.12 3.96
N GLU A 318 -25.33 -13.58 5.11
CA GLU A 318 -26.71 -13.14 5.35
C GLU A 318 -27.14 -12.04 4.37
N ILE A 319 -26.33 -10.98 4.21
CA ILE A 319 -26.63 -9.90 3.26
C ILE A 319 -26.67 -10.43 1.83
N PHE A 320 -25.77 -11.34 1.50
CA PHE A 320 -25.70 -11.96 0.18
C PHE A 320 -26.96 -12.79 -0.11
N TRP A 321 -27.41 -13.62 0.83
CA TRP A 321 -28.64 -14.39 0.70
C TRP A 321 -29.89 -13.53 0.71
N ALA A 322 -29.91 -12.44 1.47
CA ALA A 322 -31.00 -11.48 1.45
C ALA A 322 -31.18 -10.82 0.07
N LYS A 323 -30.08 -10.62 -0.67
CA LYS A 323 -30.15 -10.14 -2.07
C LYS A 323 -30.72 -11.21 -3.00
N PHE A 324 -30.23 -12.44 -2.91
CA PHE A 324 -30.78 -13.59 -3.64
C PHE A 324 -32.28 -13.78 -3.40
N ALA A 325 -32.71 -13.62 -2.15
CA ALA A 325 -34.11 -13.78 -1.74
C ALA A 325 -35.06 -12.85 -2.51
N VAL A 326 -34.65 -11.61 -2.79
CA VAL A 326 -35.48 -10.65 -3.52
C VAL A 326 -35.78 -11.15 -4.93
N ASP A 327 -34.76 -11.61 -5.66
CA ASP A 327 -34.92 -12.11 -7.03
C ASP A 327 -35.70 -13.43 -7.04
N MET A 328 -35.42 -14.31 -6.07
CA MET A 328 -36.16 -15.56 -5.89
C MET A 328 -37.65 -15.31 -5.64
N LEU A 329 -37.99 -14.47 -4.66
CA LEU A 329 -39.38 -14.18 -4.29
C LEU A 329 -40.14 -13.55 -5.46
N THR A 330 -39.49 -12.66 -6.23
CA THR A 330 -40.09 -12.05 -7.42
C THR A 330 -40.52 -13.11 -8.45
N VAL A 331 -39.76 -14.19 -8.62
CA VAL A 331 -40.15 -15.29 -9.53
C VAL A 331 -41.22 -16.17 -8.91
N LEU A 332 -41.11 -16.49 -7.63
CA LEU A 332 -42.06 -17.38 -6.93
C LEU A 332 -43.46 -16.76 -6.79
N GLU A 333 -43.56 -15.45 -6.59
CA GLU A 333 -44.85 -14.73 -6.55
C GLU A 333 -45.63 -14.83 -7.87
N ASN A 334 -44.94 -15.11 -8.98
CA ASN A 334 -45.52 -15.29 -10.30
C ASN A 334 -45.80 -16.77 -10.66
N GLN A 335 -45.54 -17.71 -9.75
CA GLN A 335 -45.93 -19.11 -9.94
C GLN A 335 -47.45 -19.26 -9.83
N PRO A 336 -48.08 -20.07 -10.72
CA PRO A 336 -49.48 -20.46 -10.53
C PRO A 336 -49.65 -21.25 -9.23
N PRO A 337 -50.83 -21.16 -8.58
CA PRO A 337 -51.14 -22.00 -7.42
C PRO A 337 -51.14 -23.49 -7.81
N ASP A 338 -50.90 -24.36 -6.83
CA ASP A 338 -50.89 -25.83 -6.98
C ASP A 338 -49.81 -26.39 -7.95
N VAL A 339 -48.71 -25.66 -8.17
CA VAL A 339 -47.57 -26.07 -9.01
C VAL A 339 -46.32 -26.29 -8.15
N TRP A 340 -45.52 -27.31 -8.51
CA TRP A 340 -44.38 -27.79 -7.71
C TRP A 340 -43.03 -27.61 -8.41
N ASP A 341 -42.95 -26.75 -9.43
CA ASP A 341 -41.73 -26.54 -10.21
C ASP A 341 -40.61 -25.91 -9.39
N SER A 342 -40.93 -25.30 -8.24
CA SER A 342 -39.96 -24.73 -7.28
C SER A 342 -39.34 -25.76 -6.33
N PHE A 343 -39.80 -27.02 -6.39
CA PHE A 343 -39.27 -28.08 -5.55
C PHE A 343 -37.76 -28.33 -5.72
N PRO A 344 -37.16 -28.31 -6.94
CA PRO A 344 -35.71 -28.44 -7.11
C PRO A 344 -34.93 -27.31 -6.41
N LEU A 345 -35.44 -26.08 -6.46
CA LEU A 345 -34.85 -24.94 -5.75
C LEU A 345 -34.89 -25.15 -4.24
N PHE A 346 -36.05 -25.58 -3.71
CA PHE A 346 -36.18 -25.91 -2.30
C PHE A 346 -35.20 -27.00 -1.87
N GLN A 347 -35.11 -28.08 -2.63
CA GLN A 347 -34.21 -29.19 -2.32
C GLN A 347 -32.75 -28.73 -2.29
N LEU A 348 -32.31 -27.97 -3.29
CA LEU A 348 -30.96 -27.42 -3.38
C LEU A 348 -30.60 -26.59 -2.14
N LEU A 349 -31.45 -25.62 -1.79
CA LEU A 349 -31.20 -24.73 -0.65
C LEU A 349 -31.29 -25.45 0.69
N ASN A 350 -32.22 -26.39 0.83
CA ASN A 350 -32.35 -27.21 2.03
C ASN A 350 -31.13 -28.13 2.23
N ASP A 351 -30.65 -28.76 1.16
CA ASP A 351 -29.47 -29.64 1.23
C ASP A 351 -28.22 -28.84 1.59
N TYR A 352 -28.04 -27.64 1.03
CA TYR A 352 -26.98 -26.72 1.43
C TYR A 352 -27.06 -26.34 2.91
N LEU A 353 -28.23 -25.87 3.39
CA LEU A 353 -28.44 -25.49 4.79
C LEU A 353 -28.26 -26.64 5.80
N ARG A 354 -28.51 -27.88 5.39
CA ARG A 354 -28.29 -29.07 6.24
C ARG A 354 -26.83 -29.47 6.32
N SER A 355 -26.04 -29.12 5.30
CA SER A 355 -24.60 -29.41 5.26
C SER A 355 -23.78 -28.39 6.04
N ASP A 356 -24.21 -27.12 6.10
CA ASP A 356 -23.57 -26.08 6.92
C ASP A 356 -24.01 -26.16 8.39
N GLY A 357 -23.05 -26.38 9.29
CA GLY A 357 -23.29 -26.52 10.74
C GLY A 357 -23.77 -25.24 11.44
N GLU A 358 -23.59 -24.08 10.81
CA GLU A 358 -24.07 -22.77 11.28
C GLU A 358 -25.00 -22.13 10.23
N PRO A 359 -26.29 -22.46 10.24
CA PRO A 359 -27.21 -21.99 9.22
C PRO A 359 -27.52 -20.49 9.33
N CYS A 360 -27.28 -19.77 8.21
CA CYS A 360 -27.68 -18.39 7.95
C CYS A 360 -29.17 -18.12 8.26
N GLY A 361 -29.47 -17.10 9.07
CA GLY A 361 -30.83 -16.80 9.55
C GLY A 361 -31.79 -16.36 8.44
N ASP A 362 -31.31 -15.56 7.49
CA ASP A 362 -32.11 -15.08 6.37
C ASP A 362 -32.40 -16.18 5.36
N LEU A 363 -31.45 -17.08 5.10
CA LEU A 363 -31.68 -18.23 4.21
C LEU A 363 -32.68 -19.24 4.82
N LYS A 364 -32.67 -19.43 6.15
CA LYS A 364 -33.72 -20.20 6.85
C LYS A 364 -35.11 -19.58 6.67
N SER A 365 -35.20 -18.25 6.74
CA SER A 365 -36.45 -17.52 6.51
C SER A 365 -36.91 -17.70 5.05
N CYS A 366 -35.99 -17.67 4.09
CA CYS A 366 -36.26 -17.96 2.68
C CYS A 366 -36.75 -19.39 2.45
N CYS A 367 -36.13 -20.40 3.07
CA CYS A 367 -36.58 -21.78 3.00
C CYS A 367 -37.95 -21.99 3.68
N THR A 368 -38.25 -21.22 4.74
CA THR A 368 -39.58 -21.23 5.38
C THR A 368 -40.64 -20.63 4.45
N LEU A 369 -40.31 -19.55 3.75
CA LEU A 369 -41.17 -18.96 2.73
C LEU A 369 -41.41 -19.95 1.58
N LEU A 370 -40.37 -20.57 1.04
CA LEU A 370 -40.49 -21.66 0.05
C LEU A 370 -41.38 -22.80 0.56
N TYR A 371 -41.25 -23.20 1.82
CA TYR A 371 -42.11 -24.21 2.44
C TYR A 371 -43.57 -23.79 2.45
N SER A 372 -43.86 -22.50 2.68
CA SER A 372 -45.21 -21.97 2.63
C SER A 372 -45.77 -21.88 1.21
N THR A 373 -44.93 -21.61 0.20
CA THR A 373 -45.35 -21.60 -1.21
C THR A 373 -45.52 -23.00 -1.80
N LEU A 374 -44.92 -24.02 -1.20
CA LEU A 374 -45.08 -25.42 -1.61
C LEU A 374 -46.26 -26.10 -0.91
N LEU A 375 -46.72 -25.61 0.25
CA LEU A 375 -47.81 -26.22 1.02
C LEU A 375 -49.20 -25.65 0.67
N TYR A 376 -49.25 -24.56 -0.09
CA TYR A 376 -50.45 -23.88 -0.58
C TYR A 376 -50.35 -23.68 -2.09
#